data_AF-A0A914RJ11-F1
#
_entry.id   AF-A0A914RJ11-F1
#
_cell.length_a   1.000
_cell.length_b   1.000
_cell.length_c   1.000
_cell.angle_alpha   90.00
_cell.angle_beta   90.00
_cell.angle_gamma   90.00
#
_symmetry.space_group_name_H-M   'P 1'
#
loop_
_entity.id
_entity.type
_entity.pdbx_description
1 polymer ?
#
loop_
_entity_poly.entity_id
_entity_poly.type
_entity_poly.pdbx_seq_one_letter_code
_entity_poly.pdbx_strand_id
1 'polypeptide(L)'
;GYYRDPVIVLDFQSLYPSIVIAYNYCFSTCLGKVSHMDNATVTGFADSMELGGLVYSLPVCVSCFSGIMPIMLDEILNTRIMVKKAAKDYKDSRRLARILDARQMALKLIANVTYGYSAANFS
;
A
#
# COMPACT_ATOMS: atom_id res chain seq x y z
N GLY A 1 2.50 21.44 25.85
CA GLY A 1 1.52 22.53 25.66
C GLY A 1 0.16 22.06 26.11
N TYR A 2 -0.62 22.91 26.75
CA TYR A 2 -1.98 22.60 27.23
C TYR A 2 -3.00 23.12 26.21
N TYR A 3 -3.83 22.22 25.67
CA TYR A 3 -4.90 22.56 24.72
C TYR A 3 -6.25 22.53 25.45
N ARG A 4 -7.01 23.63 25.40
CA ARG A 4 -8.35 23.76 26.02
C ARG A 4 -9.48 23.33 25.10
N ASP A 5 -9.25 23.37 23.80
CA ASP A 5 -10.24 23.08 22.75
C ASP A 5 -10.04 21.68 22.17
N PRO A 6 -11.11 21.04 21.63
CA PRO A 6 -11.00 19.72 21.02
C PRO A 6 -10.05 19.74 19.82
N VAL A 7 -9.09 18.82 19.81
CA VAL A 7 -8.11 18.65 18.73
C VAL A 7 -8.48 17.43 17.89
N ILE A 8 -8.74 17.65 16.60
CA ILE A 8 -9.04 16.56 15.65
C ILE A 8 -7.73 15.89 15.25
N VAL A 9 -7.69 14.57 15.33
CA VAL A 9 -6.56 13.75 14.87
C VAL A 9 -7.02 12.94 13.66
N LEU A 10 -6.37 13.16 12.53
CA LEU A 10 -6.60 12.42 11.29
C LEU A 10 -5.43 11.47 11.06
N ASP A 11 -5.75 10.21 10.77
CA ASP A 11 -4.75 9.17 10.49
C ASP A 11 -5.15 8.41 9.21
N PHE A 12 -4.14 7.97 8.47
CA PHE A 12 -4.33 7.17 7.27
C PHE A 12 -4.55 5.70 7.66
N GLN A 13 -5.61 5.10 7.13
CA GLN A 13 -5.83 3.68 7.29
C GLN A 13 -4.93 2.89 6.33
N SER A 14 -3.69 2.63 6.76
CA SER A 14 -2.63 1.91 6.02
C SER A 14 -1.91 2.75 4.95
N LEU A 15 -1.19 3.79 5.39
CA LEU A 15 -0.45 4.73 4.54
C LEU A 15 0.40 4.07 3.43
N TYR A 16 1.36 3.20 3.79
CA TYR A 16 2.29 2.64 2.80
C TYR A 16 1.62 1.72 1.77
N PRO A 17 0.77 0.75 2.17
CA PRO A 17 0.00 -0.02 1.20
C PRO A 17 -0.85 0.84 0.27
N SER A 18 -1.48 1.90 0.77
CA SER A 18 -2.27 2.82 -0.05
C SER A 18 -1.44 3.55 -1.12
N ILE A 19 -0.22 3.97 -0.79
CA ILE A 19 0.70 4.59 -1.76
C ILE A 19 1.10 3.58 -2.84
N VAL A 20 1.45 2.35 -2.44
CA VAL A 20 1.83 1.28 -3.38
C VAL A 20 0.74 1.00 -4.40
N ILE A 21 -0.52 0.93 -3.94
CA ILE A 21 -1.68 0.69 -4.80
C ILE A 21 -1.95 1.90 -5.72
N ALA A 22 -2.01 3.11 -5.15
CA ALA A 22 -2.38 4.32 -5.88
C ALA A 22 -1.42 4.64 -7.04
N TYR A 23 -0.13 4.40 -6.84
CA TYR A 23 0.91 4.68 -7.83
C TYR A 23 1.41 3.43 -8.55
N ASN A 24 0.75 2.28 -8.40
CA ASN A 24 1.11 1.02 -9.05
C ASN A 24 2.58 0.61 -8.84
N TYR A 25 3.11 0.81 -7.63
CA TYR A 25 4.51 0.51 -7.32
C TYR A 25 4.74 -1.00 -7.21
N CYS A 26 5.52 -1.54 -8.14
CA CYS A 26 5.88 -2.94 -8.13
C CYS A 26 7.21 -3.13 -8.86
N PHE A 27 7.98 -4.14 -8.48
CA PHE A 27 9.19 -4.53 -9.22
C PHE A 27 8.92 -4.84 -10.69
N SER A 28 7.73 -5.34 -11.02
CA SER A 28 7.31 -5.62 -12.40
C SER A 28 6.94 -4.38 -13.21
N THR A 29 6.76 -3.24 -12.54
CA THR A 29 6.29 -2.00 -13.18
C THR A 29 7.36 -0.91 -13.18
N CYS A 30 8.38 -0.99 -12.31
CA CYS A 30 9.53 -0.08 -12.29
C CYS A 30 10.45 -0.29 -13.51
N LEU A 31 10.46 0.67 -14.45
CA LEU A 31 11.26 0.59 -15.69
C LEU A 31 12.71 1.11 -15.53
N GLY A 32 13.08 1.67 -14.37
CA GLY A 32 14.44 2.11 -14.05
C GLY A 32 14.66 3.62 -14.10
N LYS A 33 15.93 4.04 -14.12
CA LYS A 33 16.32 5.46 -14.17
C LYS A 33 16.07 6.03 -15.56
N VAL A 34 15.47 7.22 -15.63
CA VAL A 34 15.18 7.91 -16.90
C VAL A 34 16.46 8.15 -17.72
N SER A 35 17.61 8.36 -17.06
CA SER A 35 18.91 8.60 -17.71
C SER A 35 19.44 7.41 -18.54
N HIS A 36 18.86 6.22 -18.42
CA HIS A 36 19.27 5.03 -19.19
C HIS A 36 18.26 4.64 -20.28
N MET A 37 17.17 5.40 -20.44
CA MET A 37 16.17 5.14 -21.48
C MET A 37 16.47 5.95 -22.74
N ASP A 38 17.59 5.62 -23.40
CA ASP A 38 17.83 6.08 -24.77
C ASP A 38 16.87 5.29 -25.70
N ASN A 39 15.83 5.99 -26.17
CA ASN A 39 15.01 5.62 -27.33
C ASN A 39 13.94 4.53 -27.15
N ALA A 40 13.66 4.09 -25.92
CA ALA A 40 12.47 3.26 -25.69
C ALA A 40 11.22 4.15 -25.68
N THR A 41 10.56 4.28 -26.83
CA THR A 41 9.21 4.84 -26.95
C THR A 41 8.24 3.98 -26.13
N VAL A 42 8.18 4.20 -24.82
CA VAL A 42 7.13 3.66 -23.97
C VAL A 42 5.88 4.47 -24.25
N THR A 43 5.21 4.09 -25.34
CA THR A 43 3.88 4.56 -25.73
C THR A 43 2.90 4.13 -24.64
N GLY A 44 2.68 4.99 -23.65
CA GLY A 44 1.70 4.75 -22.60
C GLY A 44 1.95 5.54 -21.32
N PHE A 45 1.87 6.88 -21.41
CA PHE A 45 1.73 7.80 -20.28
C PHE A 45 2.83 7.71 -19.20
N ALA A 46 4.04 8.12 -19.57
CA ALA A 46 5.14 8.30 -18.63
C ALA A 46 5.02 9.67 -17.95
N ASP A 47 4.26 9.74 -16.85
CA ASP A 47 4.55 10.79 -15.86
C ASP A 47 5.93 10.48 -15.24
N SER A 48 6.70 11.53 -14.97
CA SER A 48 8.02 11.41 -14.34
C SER A 48 7.88 11.73 -12.86
N MET A 49 8.52 10.92 -12.00
CA MET A 49 8.51 11.17 -10.56
C MET A 49 9.93 11.36 -10.06
N GLU A 50 10.15 12.50 -9.42
CA GLU A 50 11.40 12.83 -8.74
C GLU A 50 11.39 12.22 -7.35
N LEU A 51 12.29 11.27 -7.10
CA LEU A 51 12.52 10.71 -5.78
C LEU A 51 13.97 10.97 -5.37
N GLY A 52 14.18 11.89 -4.42
CA GLY A 52 15.51 12.18 -3.87
C GLY A 52 16.51 12.72 -4.89
N GLY A 53 16.07 13.46 -5.91
CA GLY A 53 16.93 14.00 -6.97
C GLY A 53 17.22 13.02 -8.12
N LEU A 54 16.62 11.84 -8.11
CA LEU A 54 16.66 10.88 -9.22
C LEU A 54 15.29 10.83 -9.91
N VAL A 55 15.28 11.00 -11.23
CA VAL A 55 14.07 10.87 -12.05
C VAL A 55 13.89 9.41 -12.44
N TYR A 56 12.79 8.83 -12.02
CA TYR A 56 12.37 7.48 -12.42
C TYR A 56 11.20 7.61 -13.39
N SER A 57 11.17 6.78 -14.44
CA SER A 57 9.96 6.69 -15.26
C SER A 57 8.93 5.93 -14.44
N LEU A 58 7.76 6.51 -14.24
CA LEU A 58 6.73 5.89 -13.43
C LEU A 58 6.32 4.52 -14.01
N PRO A 59 5.83 3.63 -13.13
CA PRO A 59 5.24 2.38 -13.55
C PRO A 59 4.13 2.57 -14.56
N VAL A 60 4.06 1.63 -15.51
CA VAL A 60 3.06 1.54 -16.58
C VAL A 60 1.66 1.87 -16.04
N CYS A 61 0.90 2.63 -16.82
CA CYS A 61 -0.46 3.07 -16.50
C CYS A 61 -1.28 2.00 -15.77
N VAL A 62 -1.86 2.39 -14.62
CA VAL A 62 -2.68 1.52 -13.75
C VAL A 62 -3.83 0.86 -14.51
N SER A 63 -4.33 1.50 -15.57
CA SER A 63 -5.44 0.98 -16.38
C SER A 63 -5.03 -0.10 -17.40
N CYS A 64 -3.74 -0.20 -17.75
CA CYS A 64 -3.25 -1.18 -18.72
C CYS A 64 -2.63 -2.41 -18.04
N PHE A 65 -1.97 -2.22 -16.91
CA PHE A 65 -1.29 -3.31 -16.21
C PHE A 65 -1.12 -2.99 -14.72
N SER A 66 -1.75 -3.79 -13.85
CA SER A 66 -1.61 -3.66 -12.40
C SER A 66 -0.51 -4.59 -11.90
N GLY A 67 0.46 -4.04 -11.16
CA GLY A 67 1.56 -4.78 -10.60
C GLY A 67 1.09 -5.80 -9.55
N ILE A 68 1.90 -6.84 -9.33
CA ILE A 68 1.60 -7.90 -8.37
C ILE A 68 1.47 -7.36 -6.94
N MET A 69 2.33 -6.41 -6.56
CA MET A 69 2.31 -5.76 -5.24
C MET A 69 0.99 -5.00 -4.98
N PRO A 70 0.54 -4.08 -5.85
CA PRO A 70 -0.77 -3.45 -5.77
C PRO A 70 -1.93 -4.42 -5.61
N ILE A 71 -1.99 -5.46 -6.47
CA ILE A 71 -3.08 -6.46 -6.42
C ILE A 71 -3.09 -7.18 -5.06
N MET A 72 -1.93 -7.69 -4.63
CA MET A 72 -1.81 -8.42 -3.37
C MET A 72 -2.19 -7.55 -2.17
N LEU A 73 -1.70 -6.31 -2.12
CA LEU A 73 -1.99 -5.41 -1.01
C LEU A 73 -3.46 -4.98 -1.00
N ASP A 74 -4.08 -4.78 -2.15
CA ASP A 74 -5.52 -4.47 -2.25
C ASP A 74 -6.38 -5.62 -1.70
N GLU A 75 -6.09 -6.86 -2.08
CA GLU A 75 -6.78 -8.04 -1.54
C GLU A 75 -6.62 -8.17 -0.02
N ILE A 76 -5.42 -7.94 0.52
CA ILE A 76 -5.16 -7.99 1.97
C ILE A 76 -5.95 -6.90 2.69
N LEU A 77 -5.99 -5.67 2.16
CA LEU A 77 -6.71 -4.55 2.75
C LEU A 77 -8.24 -4.75 2.69
N ASN A 78 -8.76 -5.20 1.56
CA ASN A 78 -10.19 -5.50 1.39
C ASN A 78 -10.63 -6.61 2.36
N THR A 79 -9.82 -7.68 2.48
CA THR A 79 -10.05 -8.74 3.47
C THR A 79 -10.04 -8.17 4.88
N ARG A 80 -9.11 -7.28 5.21
CA ARG A 80 -9.06 -6.64 6.53
C ARG A 80 -10.29 -5.79 6.80
N ILE A 81 -10.81 -5.05 5.82
CA ILE A 81 -12.04 -4.26 5.95
C ILE A 81 -13.23 -5.19 6.23
N MET A 82 -13.35 -6.30 5.50
CA MET A 82 -14.38 -7.31 5.74
C MET A 82 -14.31 -7.89 7.15
N VAL A 83 -13.11 -8.26 7.62
CA VAL A 83 -12.91 -8.80 8.98
C VAL A 83 -13.24 -7.75 10.04
N LYS A 84 -12.84 -6.48 9.85
CA LYS A 84 -13.22 -5.39 10.77
C LYS A 84 -14.72 -5.15 10.81
N LYS A 85 -15.41 -5.27 9.67
CA LYS A 85 -16.87 -5.17 9.61
C LYS A 85 -17.53 -6.31 10.38
N ALA A 86 -17.13 -7.56 10.11
CA ALA A 86 -17.60 -8.72 10.86
C ALA A 86 -17.32 -8.59 12.37
N ALA A 87 -16.16 -8.07 12.77
CA ALA A 87 -15.83 -7.84 14.18
C ALA A 87 -16.75 -6.81 14.86
N LYS A 88 -17.29 -5.84 14.10
CA LYS A 88 -18.28 -4.87 14.60
C LYS A 88 -19.67 -5.48 14.70
N ASP A 89 -20.04 -6.36 13.78
CA ASP A 89 -21.36 -6.97 13.70
C ASP A 89 -21.52 -8.08 14.77
N TYR A 90 -20.48 -8.89 14.99
CA TYR A 90 -20.52 -10.04 15.91
C TYR A 90 -19.91 -9.73 17.29
N LYS A 91 -20.51 -8.80 18.05
CA LYS A 91 -20.02 -8.43 19.40
C LYS A 91 -20.47 -9.36 20.52
N ASP A 92 -21.51 -10.17 20.30
CA ASP A 92 -22.14 -10.95 21.37
C ASP A 92 -21.24 -12.06 21.92
N SER A 93 -20.34 -12.59 21.07
CA SER A 93 -19.44 -13.67 21.42
C SER A 93 -18.01 -13.17 21.67
N ARG A 94 -17.61 -13.05 22.95
CA ARG A 94 -16.23 -12.67 23.35
C ARG A 94 -15.12 -13.53 22.73
N ARG A 95 -15.39 -14.81 22.46
CA ARG A 95 -14.42 -15.70 21.80
C ARG A 95 -14.25 -15.34 20.32
N LEU A 96 -15.36 -15.15 19.61
CA LEU A 96 -15.35 -14.79 18.19
C LEU A 96 -14.75 -13.41 17.95
N ALA A 97 -15.11 -12.42 18.79
CA ALA A 97 -14.54 -11.08 18.74
C ALA A 97 -13.01 -11.08 18.86
N ARG A 98 -12.45 -11.86 19.81
CA ARG A 98 -10.99 -12.02 19.95
C ARG A 98 -10.33 -12.64 18.72
N ILE A 99 -10.96 -13.64 18.11
CA ILE A 99 -10.43 -14.29 16.89
C ILE A 99 -10.43 -13.31 15.73
N LEU A 100 -11.52 -12.55 15.53
CA LEU A 100 -11.63 -11.57 14.46
C LEU A 100 -10.65 -10.41 14.65
N ASP A 101 -10.43 -9.98 15.90
CA ASP A 101 -9.45 -8.95 16.21
C ASP A 101 -8.01 -9.44 15.94
N ALA A 102 -7.67 -10.65 16.37
CA ALA A 102 -6.38 -11.26 16.04
C ALA A 102 -6.17 -11.37 14.51
N ARG A 103 -7.22 -11.75 13.75
CA ARG A 103 -7.16 -11.82 12.29
C ARG A 103 -6.92 -10.45 11.64
N GLN A 104 -7.60 -9.39 12.07
CA GLN A 104 -7.36 -8.07 11.47
C GLN A 104 -5.97 -7.52 11.81
N MET A 105 -5.43 -7.84 13.01
CA MET A 105 -4.06 -7.49 13.40
C MET A 105 -3.03 -8.23 12.54
N ALA A 106 -3.23 -9.53 12.30
CA ALA A 106 -2.36 -10.32 11.43
C ALA A 106 -2.33 -9.78 10.01
N LEU A 107 -3.49 -9.45 9.43
CA LEU A 107 -3.58 -8.85 8.09
C LEU A 107 -2.86 -7.48 8.03
N LYS A 108 -2.98 -6.66 9.09
CA LYS A 108 -2.23 -5.39 9.19
C LYS A 108 -0.72 -5.63 9.20
N LEU A 109 -0.27 -6.63 9.97
CA LEU A 109 1.15 -6.96 10.06
C LEU A 109 1.69 -7.42 8.70
N ILE A 110 0.99 -8.34 8.02
CA ILE A 110 1.39 -8.84 6.70
C ILE A 110 1.52 -7.67 5.72
N ALA A 111 0.52 -6.79 5.64
CA ALA A 111 0.58 -5.63 4.73
C ALA A 111 1.80 -4.73 5.00
N ASN A 112 2.12 -4.48 6.28
CA ASN A 112 3.28 -3.68 6.66
C ASN A 112 4.61 -4.39 6.36
N VAL A 113 4.69 -5.70 6.60
CA VAL A 113 5.88 -6.51 6.34
C VAL A 113 6.13 -6.65 4.85
N THR A 114 5.10 -6.81 4.01
CA THR A 114 5.25 -6.87 2.55
C THR A 114 5.92 -5.63 1.98
N TYR A 115 5.53 -4.45 2.47
CA TYR A 115 6.23 -3.21 2.16
C TYR A 115 7.67 -3.22 2.70
N GLY A 116 7.86 -3.58 3.98
CA GLY A 116 9.19 -3.62 4.60
C GLY A 116 10.18 -4.56 3.90
N TYR A 117 9.71 -5.70 3.41
CA TYR A 117 10.49 -6.66 2.64
C TYR A 117 11.00 -6.06 1.33
N SER A 118 10.16 -5.25 0.66
CA SER A 118 10.53 -4.59 -0.60
C SER A 118 11.61 -3.52 -0.43
N ALA A 119 11.80 -3.00 0.79
CA ALA A 119 12.78 -1.98 1.12
C ALA A 119 14.03 -2.54 1.85
N ALA A 120 14.08 -3.85 2.12
CA ALA A 120 15.19 -4.46 2.85
C ALA A 120 16.41 -4.65 1.94
N ASN A 121 17.56 -4.09 2.33
CA ASN A 121 18.83 -4.21 1.60
C ASN A 121 19.73 -5.35 2.09
N PHE A 122 19.43 -5.94 3.25
CA PHE A 122 20.21 -7.02 3.86
C PHE A 122 19.26 -8.10 4.40
N SER A 123 19.66 -9.36 4.23
CA SER A 123 18.97 -10.55 4.74
C SER A 123 19.95 -11.47 5.46
#